data_AF-A0A522V9J5-F1
#
_entry.id   AF-A0A522V9J5-F1
#
_cell.length_a   1.000
_cell.length_b   1.000
_cell.length_c   1.000
_cell.angle_alpha   90.00
_cell.angle_beta   90.00
_cell.angle_gamma   90.00
#
_symmetry.space_group_name_H-M   'P 1'
#
loop_
_entity.id
_entity.type
_entity.pdbx_description
1 polymer ?
#
loop_
_entity_poly.entity_id
_entity_poly.type
_entity_poly.pdbx_seq_one_letter_code
_entity_poly.pdbx_strand_id
1 'polypeptide(L)'
;MKSYIKKKHKTAKIDEGDISEQRRVEEQLRVASLYARSLIEASLDPLVTISPEGKITDVNKATESVTGLSREELIGSDISDYFTE
;
A
#
# COMPACT_ATOMS: atom_id res chain seq x y z
N MET A 1 9.28 50.19 25.36
CA MET A 1 7.86 50.35 24.98
C MET A 1 7.82 51.30 23.79
N LYS A 2 7.84 50.90 22.51
CA LYS A 2 7.17 49.83 21.75
C LYS A 2 8.17 49.38 20.67
N SER A 3 8.74 48.17 20.65
CA SER A 3 8.07 46.89 20.36
C SER A 3 6.84 47.09 19.48
N TYR A 4 6.99 47.10 18.15
CA TYR A 4 5.94 46.69 17.20
C TYR A 4 6.59 46.40 15.83
N ILE A 5 7.28 45.25 15.80
CA ILE A 5 7.06 44.19 14.81
C ILE A 5 7.01 44.69 13.35
N LYS A 6 8.19 44.87 12.74
CA LYS A 6 8.38 44.56 11.31
C LYS A 6 8.21 43.04 11.19
N LYS A 7 6.95 42.57 11.09
CA LYS A 7 6.62 41.18 10.81
C LYS A 7 7.19 40.90 9.43
N LYS A 8 8.40 40.36 9.37
CA LYS A 8 8.95 39.74 8.16
C LYS A 8 7.89 38.74 7.70
N HIS A 9 7.23 39.03 6.59
CA HIS A 9 6.62 38.00 5.77
C HIS A 9 7.78 37.12 5.30
N LYS A 10 8.15 36.15 6.14
CA LYS A 10 8.99 35.03 5.76
C LYS A 10 8.07 34.11 4.98
N THR A 11 7.77 34.49 3.73
CA THR A 11 7.21 33.54 2.78
C THR A 11 8.23 32.42 2.68
N ALA A 12 7.84 31.24 3.15
CA ALA A 12 8.59 30.04 2.89
C ALA A 12 8.69 29.93 1.36
N LYS A 13 9.86 30.28 0.81
CA LYS A 13 10.24 29.77 -0.50
C LYS A 13 10.36 28.27 -0.29
N ILE A 14 9.33 27.53 -0.67
CA ILE A 14 9.46 26.10 -0.85
C ILE A 14 10.31 26.01 -2.11
N ASP A 15 11.60 25.71 -1.94
CA ASP A 15 12.51 25.62 -3.07
C ASP A 15 12.01 24.51 -3.99
N GLU A 16 11.81 24.82 -5.27
CA GLU A 16 11.27 23.87 -6.27
C GLU A 16 12.11 22.58 -6.34
N GLY A 17 13.38 22.64 -5.93
CA GLY A 17 14.27 21.49 -5.77
C GLY A 17 13.84 20.51 -4.67
N ASP A 18 13.37 21.00 -3.51
CA ASP A 18 12.90 20.13 -2.42
C ASP A 18 11.62 19.39 -2.82
N ILE A 19 10.71 20.07 -3.51
CA ILE A 19 9.49 19.45 -4.06
C ILE A 19 9.84 18.42 -5.14
N SER A 20 10.85 18.71 -5.97
CA SER A 20 11.30 17.80 -7.03
C SER A 20 11.93 16.53 -6.47
N GLU A 21 12.80 16.64 -5.46
CA GLU A 21 13.43 15.49 -4.81
C GLU A 21 12.40 14.64 -4.05
N GLN A 22 11.49 15.27 -3.29
CA GLN A 22 10.44 14.53 -2.58
C GLN A 22 9.54 13.75 -3.55
N ARG A 23 9.10 14.37 -4.64
CA ARG A 23 8.30 13.70 -5.68
C ARG A 23 9.04 12.55 -6.35
N ARG A 24 10.36 12.70 -6.55
CA ARG A 24 11.20 11.64 -7.13
C ARG A 24 11.28 10.42 -6.22
N VAL A 25 11.45 10.64 -4.92
CA VAL A 25 11.45 9.56 -3.92
C VAL A 25 10.09 8.88 -3.84
N GLU A 26 9.01 9.66 -3.80
CA GLU A 26 7.63 9.13 -3.81
C GLU A 26 7.35 8.29 -5.06
N GLU A 27 7.78 8.74 -6.23
CA GLU A 27 7.61 8.01 -7.49
C GLU A 27 8.44 6.72 -7.51
N GLN A 28 9.69 6.75 -7.04
CA GLN A 28 10.51 5.55 -6.94
C GLN A 28 9.88 4.52 -6.00
N LEU A 29 9.36 4.97 -4.85
CA LEU A 29 8.67 4.09 -3.91
C LEU A 29 7.39 3.50 -4.53
N ARG A 30 6.62 4.31 -5.26
CA ARG A 30 5.42 3.87 -5.97
C ARG A 30 5.74 2.81 -7.03
N VAL A 31 6.76 3.05 -7.85
CA VAL A 31 7.20 2.09 -8.88
C VAL A 31 7.68 0.79 -8.24
N ALA A 32 8.49 0.87 -7.17
CA ALA A 32 8.96 -0.31 -6.46
C ALA A 32 7.79 -1.11 -5.85
N SER A 33 6.81 -0.43 -5.26
CA SER A 33 5.60 -1.05 -4.69
C SER A 33 4.77 -1.76 -5.78
N LEU A 34 4.54 -1.11 -6.92
CA LEU A 34 3.82 -1.71 -8.05
C LEU A 34 4.56 -2.89 -8.65
N TYR A 35 5.88 -2.81 -8.75
CA TYR A 35 6.71 -3.92 -9.22
C TYR A 35 6.61 -5.12 -8.28
N ALA A 36 6.75 -4.90 -6.97
CA ALA A 36 6.59 -5.95 -5.97
C ALA A 36 5.19 -6.59 -6.02
N ARG A 37 4.12 -5.77 -6.12
CA ARG A 37 2.75 -6.28 -6.29
C ARG A 37 2.62 -7.12 -7.55
N SER A 38 3.20 -6.68 -8.66
CA SER A 38 3.13 -7.39 -9.93
C SER A 38 3.78 -8.77 -9.87
N LEU A 39 4.89 -8.91 -9.12
CA LEU A 39 5.54 -10.21 -8.91
C LEU A 39 4.65 -11.17 -8.10
N ILE A 40 4.02 -10.68 -7.03
CA ILE A 40 3.09 -11.48 -6.21
C ILE A 40 1.88 -11.94 -7.04
N GLU A 41 1.31 -11.04 -7.85
CA GLU A 41 0.15 -11.32 -8.70
C GLU A 41 0.47 -12.27 -9.87
N ALA A 42 1.71 -12.26 -10.36
CA ALA A 42 2.17 -13.14 -11.44
C ALA A 42 2.59 -14.53 -10.95
N SER A 43 2.77 -14.71 -9.64
CA SER A 43 3.09 -16.02 -9.06
C SER A 43 1.98 -17.03 -9.37
N LEU A 44 2.37 -18.25 -9.73
CA LEU A 44 1.43 -19.37 -9.95
C LEU A 44 1.07 -20.09 -8.65
N ASP A 45 1.84 -19.88 -7.58
CA ASP A 45 1.53 -20.42 -6.26
C ASP A 45 0.42 -19.57 -5.60
N PRO A 46 -0.66 -20.19 -5.10
CA PRO A 46 -1.65 -19.49 -4.29
C PRO A 46 -1.00 -18.84 -3.06
N LEU A 47 -1.27 -17.55 -2.89
CA LEU A 47 -0.79 -16.76 -1.76
C LEU A 47 -1.95 -16.04 -1.10
N VAL A 48 -2.06 -16.23 0.22
CA VAL A 48 -3.03 -15.59 1.12
C VAL A 48 -2.28 -14.90 2.24
N THR A 49 -2.72 -13.70 2.61
CA THR A 49 -2.29 -13.02 3.84
C THR A 49 -3.47 -12.95 4.80
N ILE A 50 -3.18 -13.05 6.10
CA ILE A 50 -4.19 -13.01 7.15
C ILE A 50 -3.81 -12.00 8.23
N SER A 51 -4.83 -11.44 8.90
CA SER A 51 -4.66 -10.67 10.12
C SER A 51 -4.34 -11.61 11.31
N PRO A 52 -3.90 -11.06 12.46
CA PRO A 52 -3.70 -11.85 13.68
C PRO A 52 -4.96 -12.59 14.16
N GLU A 53 -6.14 -12.10 13.81
CA GLU A 53 -7.44 -12.70 14.11
C GLU A 53 -7.87 -13.76 13.10
N GLY A 54 -7.02 -14.10 12.13
CA GLY A 54 -7.31 -15.13 11.11
C GLY A 54 -8.13 -14.62 9.93
N LYS A 55 -8.40 -13.32 9.83
CA LYS A 55 -9.17 -12.77 8.70
C LYS A 55 -8.29 -12.62 7.48
N ILE A 56 -8.76 -13.05 6.31
CA ILE A 56 -8.04 -12.87 5.06
C ILE A 56 -7.93 -11.39 4.73
N THR A 57 -6.71 -10.89 4.53
CA THR A 57 -6.43 -9.47 4.24
C THR A 57 -6.01 -9.20 2.80
N ASP A 58 -5.50 -10.22 2.10
CA ASP A 58 -5.15 -10.14 0.68
C ASP A 58 -4.99 -11.55 0.11
N VAL A 59 -5.19 -11.67 -1.20
CA VAL A 59 -4.96 -12.88 -1.98
C VAL A 59 -4.35 -12.51 -3.33
N ASN A 60 -3.58 -13.40 -3.96
CA ASN A 60 -3.17 -13.22 -5.37
C ASN A 60 -4.14 -13.89 -6.36
N LYS A 61 -3.99 -13.59 -7.65
CA LYS A 61 -4.77 -14.23 -8.73
C LYS A 61 -4.72 -15.75 -8.73
N ALA A 62 -3.60 -16.36 -8.36
CA ALA A 62 -3.50 -17.83 -8.30
C ALA A 62 -4.44 -18.41 -7.24
N THR A 63 -4.62 -17.74 -6.11
CA THR A 63 -5.59 -18.13 -5.07
C THR A 63 -7.01 -18.07 -5.59
N GLU A 64 -7.40 -16.97 -6.25
CA GLU A 64 -8.74 -16.86 -6.87
C GLU A 64 -8.96 -18.00 -7.87
N SER A 65 -7.92 -18.32 -8.66
CA SER A 65 -8.00 -19.36 -9.69
C SER A 65 -8.17 -20.77 -9.12
N VAL A 66 -7.47 -21.11 -8.03
CA VAL A 66 -7.51 -22.45 -7.43
C VAL A 66 -8.76 -22.64 -6.56
N THR A 67 -9.18 -21.60 -5.84
CA THR A 67 -10.37 -21.65 -4.99
C THR A 67 -11.67 -21.49 -5.79
N GLY A 68 -11.61 -20.82 -6.94
CA GLY A 68 -12.79 -20.43 -7.72
C GLY A 68 -13.58 -19.26 -7.11
N LEU A 69 -13.04 -18.62 -6.06
CA LEU A 69 -13.66 -17.50 -5.35
C LEU A 69 -12.95 -16.21 -5.72
N SER A 70 -13.71 -15.13 -5.87
CA SER A 70 -13.13 -13.80 -6.09
C SER A 70 -12.42 -13.28 -4.85
N ARG A 71 -11.47 -12.36 -5.06
CA ARG A 71 -10.85 -11.62 -3.96
C ARG A 71 -11.90 -10.99 -3.06
N GLU A 72 -12.95 -10.39 -3.61
CA GLU A 72 -13.98 -9.71 -2.84
C GLU A 72 -14.76 -10.67 -1.92
N GLU A 73 -14.93 -11.93 -2.31
CA GLU A 73 -15.56 -12.96 -1.49
C GLU A 73 -14.63 -13.50 -0.39
N LEU A 74 -13.32 -13.50 -0.65
CA LEU A 74 -12.31 -14.01 0.27
C LEU A 74 -11.91 -12.97 1.32
N ILE A 75 -11.85 -11.68 0.99
CA ILE A 75 -11.34 -10.66 1.92
C ILE A 75 -12.28 -10.48 3.11
N GLY A 76 -11.72 -10.58 4.32
CA GLY A 76 -12.44 -10.44 5.58
C GLY A 76 -13.12 -11.70 6.10
N SER A 77 -13.18 -12.79 5.32
CA SER A 77 -13.65 -14.08 5.82
C SER A 77 -12.60 -14.75 6.73
N ASP A 78 -13.02 -15.74 7.50
CA ASP A 78 -12.10 -16.50 8.34
C ASP A 78 -11.33 -17.52 7.50
N ILE A 79 -10.01 -17.55 7.65
CA ILE A 79 -9.17 -18.49 6.92
C ILE A 79 -9.54 -19.94 7.23
N SER A 80 -10.07 -20.23 8.44
CA SER A 80 -10.49 -21.57 8.83
C SER A 80 -11.66 -22.11 8.02
N ASP A 81 -12.50 -21.24 7.45
CA ASP A 81 -13.72 -21.64 6.72
C ASP A 81 -13.40 -22.43 5.43
N TYR A 82 -12.14 -22.37 4.96
CA TYR A 82 -11.69 -22.97 3.72
C TYR A 82 -10.81 -24.22 3.90
N PHE A 83 -10.63 -24.69 5.14
CA PHE A 83 -9.95 -25.96 5.41
C PHE A 83 -10.96 -27.00 5.88
N THR A 84 -10.97 -28.14 5.21
CA THR A 84 -11.65 -29.35 5.70
C THR A 84 -10.68 -30.13 6.59
N GLU A 85 -11.16 -30.65 7.72
CA GLU A 85 -10.41 -31.60 8.57
C GLU A 85 -9.94 -32.85 7.79
#